data_AF-A0A1M5YMS1-F1
#
_entry.id   AF-A0A1M5YMS1-F1
#
_cell.length_a   1.000
_cell.length_b   1.000
_cell.length_c   1.000
_cell.angle_alpha   90.00
_cell.angle_beta   90.00
_cell.angle_gamma   90.00
#
_symmetry.space_group_name_H-M   'P 1'
#
loop_
_entity.id
_entity.type
_entity.pdbx_description
1 polymer ?
#
loop_
_entity_poly.entity_id
_entity_poly.type
_entity_poly.pdbx_seq_one_letter_code
_entity_poly.pdbx_strand_id
1 'polypeptide(L)' 'MIDIDNFKNINEQVNNFNIIGDYKFPLSFSIGYDIYNPIRDSQVKDFIKYLDVKMYESKKKKKRK' A
#
# COMPACT_ATOMS: atom_id res chain seq x y z
N MET A 1 3.28 16.60 3.21
CA MET A 1 4.26 15.70 2.58
C MET A 1 4.80 14.77 3.65
N ILE A 2 3.93 13.90 4.19
CA ILE A 2 4.24 13.02 5.35
C ILE A 2 3.78 11.58 5.05
N ASP A 3 2.71 11.39 4.26
CA ASP A 3 2.14 10.05 4.05
C ASP A 3 2.90 9.16 3.06
N ILE A 4 3.48 9.71 1.99
CA ILE A 4 4.16 8.91 0.95
C ILE A 4 5.45 8.26 1.49
N ASP A 5 6.16 8.97 2.38
CA ASP A 5 7.44 8.50 2.91
C ASP A 5 7.26 7.32 3.88
N ASN A 6 6.14 7.27 4.60
CA ASN A 6 5.79 6.12 5.43
C ASN A 6 5.55 4.85 4.60
N PHE A 7 4.92 4.93 3.42
CA PHE A 7 4.71 3.75 2.57
C PHE A 7 6.00 3.21 1.95
N LYS A 8 6.96 4.08 1.63
CA LYS A 8 8.29 3.66 1.19
C LYS A 8 9.00 2.90 2.30
N ASN A 9 8.95 3.42 3.52
CA ASN A 9 9.56 2.81 4.69
C ASN A 9 9.01 1.38 4.96
N ILE A 10 7.70 1.16 4.87
CA ILE A 10 7.13 -0.20 5.07
C ILE A 10 7.66 -1.18 3.99
N ASN A 11 7.79 -0.76 2.74
CA ASN A 11 8.30 -1.65 1.67
C ASN A 11 9.78 -1.96 1.88
N GLU A 12 10.56 -0.98 2.30
CA GLU A 12 11.97 -1.16 2.64
C GLU A 12 12.14 -2.11 3.82
N GLN A 13 11.33 -1.98 4.87
CA GLN A 13 11.40 -2.89 6.01
C GLN A 13 11.06 -4.34 5.63
N VAL A 14 10.06 -4.57 4.78
CA VAL A 14 9.75 -5.93 4.31
C VAL A 14 10.82 -6.47 3.37
N ASN A 15 11.42 -5.63 2.53
CA ASN A 15 12.57 -6.03 1.73
C ASN A 15 13.76 -6.41 2.63
N ASN A 16 14.07 -5.60 3.64
CA ASN A 16 15.13 -5.89 4.60
C ASN A 16 14.85 -7.19 5.36
N PHE A 17 13.59 -7.43 5.77
CA PHE A 17 13.18 -8.69 6.38
C PHE A 17 13.39 -9.88 5.44
N ASN A 18 13.04 -9.75 4.16
CA ASN A 18 13.22 -10.81 3.17
C ASN A 18 14.70 -11.08 2.84
N ILE A 19 15.57 -10.06 2.96
CA ILE A 19 17.02 -10.17 2.70
C ILE A 19 17.77 -10.76 3.90
N ILE A 20 17.45 -10.29 5.10
CA ILE A 20 18.18 -10.62 6.34
C ILE A 20 17.58 -11.85 7.03
N GLY A 21 16.28 -12.07 6.87
CA GLY A 21 15.57 -13.14 7.55
C GLY A 21 15.87 -14.51 6.94
N ASP A 22 15.98 -15.53 7.79
CA ASP A 22 16.26 -16.91 7.40
C ASP A 22 14.98 -17.68 7.00
N TYR A 23 13.93 -16.94 6.63
CA TYR A 23 12.62 -17.51 6.32
C TYR A 23 12.53 -17.95 4.86
N LYS A 24 12.03 -19.17 4.66
CA LYS A 24 11.93 -19.82 3.35
C LYS A 24 11.01 -19.11 2.34
N PHE A 25 10.12 -18.21 2.81
CA PHE A 25 9.12 -17.57 1.96
C PHE A 25 9.18 -16.05 2.07
N PRO A 26 9.49 -15.35 0.96
CA PRO A 26 9.53 -13.89 0.97
C PRO A 26 8.12 -13.32 1.11
N LEU A 27 7.98 -12.31 1.98
CA LEU A 27 6.74 -11.60 2.20
C LEU A 27 6.56 -10.46 1.20
N SER A 28 5.31 -10.18 0.86
CA SER A 28 4.96 -8.99 0.08
C SER A 28 3.55 -8.53 0.43
N PHE A 29 3.29 -7.24 0.27
CA PHE A 29 1.98 -6.64 0.55
C PHE A 29 1.54 -5.72 -0.59
N SER A 30 0.23 -5.54 -0.75
CA SER A 30 -0.36 -4.52 -1.62
C SER A 30 -1.22 -3.64 -0.74
N ILE A 31 -1.01 -2.33 -0.82
CA ILE A 31 -1.74 -1.35 0.00
C ILE A 31 -2.29 -0.26 -0.93
N GLY A 32 -3.53 0.14 -0.69
CA GLY A 32 -4.15 1.32 -1.29
C GLY A 32 -4.14 2.46 -0.28
N TYR A 33 -3.71 3.64 -0.73
CA TYR A 33 -3.59 4.82 0.14
C TYR A 33 -3.89 6.08 -0.65
N ASP A 34 -4.40 7.10 0.05
CA ASP A 34 -4.58 8.46 -0.41
C ASP A 34 -4.83 9.36 0.82
N ILE A 35 -4.90 10.67 0.61
CA ILE A 35 -5.25 11.66 1.63
C ILE A 35 -6.75 11.93 1.53
N TYR A 36 -7.45 11.84 2.67
CA TYR A 36 -8.87 12.17 2.74
C TYR A 36 -9.09 13.65 2.45
N ASN A 37 -10.00 13.95 1.52
CA ASN A 37 -10.38 15.32 1.19
C ASN A 37 -11.91 15.47 1.32
N PRO A 38 -12.44 16.20 2.31
CA PRO A 38 -13.89 16.35 2.51
C PRO A 38 -14.65 16.94 1.31
N ILE A 39 -13.97 17.70 0.44
CA ILE A 39 -14.57 18.29 -0.76
C ILE A 39 -14.75 17.22 -1.86
N ARG A 40 -13.83 16.25 -1.94
CA ARG A 40 -13.84 15.17 -2.94
C ARG A 40 -14.57 13.92 -2.41
N ASP A 41 -14.36 13.62 -1.14
CA ASP A 41 -14.69 12.38 -0.47
C ASP A 41 -15.84 12.67 0.52
N SER A 42 -17.00 13.01 -0.02
CA SER A 42 -18.18 13.50 0.72
C SER A 42 -18.62 12.59 1.88
N GLN A 43 -18.25 11.31 1.86
CA GLN A 43 -18.45 10.36 2.95
C GLN A 43 -17.20 9.49 3.15
N VAL A 44 -16.84 9.26 4.43
CA VAL A 44 -15.73 8.36 4.82
C VAL A 44 -15.87 6.96 4.19
N LYS A 45 -17.10 6.46 4.07
CA LYS A 45 -17.36 5.14 3.46
C LYS A 45 -16.88 5.05 2.02
N ASP A 46 -17.07 6.12 1.25
CA ASP A 46 -16.68 6.13 -0.16
C ASP A 46 -15.16 6.32 -0.31
N PHE A 47 -14.54 7.06 0.61
CA PHE A 47 -13.08 7.10 0.71
C PHE A 47 -12.49 5.71 0.96
N ILE A 48 -13.02 4.94 1.92
CA ILE A 48 -12.56 3.58 2.20
C ILE A 48 -12.70 2.66 0.99
N LYS A 49 -13.84 2.70 0.28
CA LYS A 49 -14.03 1.94 -0.97
C LYS A 49 -12.98 2.32 -2.02
N TYR A 50 -12.68 3.60 -2.15
CA TYR A 50 -11.67 4.08 -3.07
C TYR A 50 -10.26 3.57 -2.72
N LEU A 51 -9.90 3.51 -1.43
CA LEU A 51 -8.65 2.88 -0.99
C LEU A 51 -8.58 1.39 -1.38
N ASP A 52 -9.69 0.67 -1.28
CA ASP A 52 -9.75 -0.75 -1.70
C ASP A 52 -9.51 -0.91 -3.22
N VAL A 53 -10.10 -0.02 -4.03
CA VAL A 53 -9.82 0.02 -5.48
C VAL A 53 -8.34 0.28 -5.74
N LYS A 54 -7.72 1.24 -5.04
CA LYS A 54 -6.29 1.53 -5.17
C LYS A 54 -5.39 0.35 -4.79
N MET A 55 -5.76 -0.39 -3.76
CA MET A 55 -5.06 -1.61 -3.37
C MET A 55 -5.13 -2.65 -4.50
N TYR A 56 -6.31 -2.84 -5.08
CA TYR A 56 -6.51 -3.80 -6.17
C TYR A 56 -5.71 -3.42 -7.43
N GLU A 57 -5.63 -2.13 -7.77
CA GLU A 57 -4.75 -1.61 -8.83
C GLU A 57 -3.27 -1.91 -8.53
N SER A 58 -2.83 -1.69 -7.29
CA SER A 58 -1.46 -2.00 -6.84
C SER A 58 -1.15 -3.50 -6.99
N LYS A 59 -2.09 -4.38 -6.62
CA LYS A 59 -1.96 -5.83 -6.79
C LYS A 59 -1.83 -6.24 -8.26
N LYS A 60 -2.62 -5.63 -9.15
CA LYS A 60 -2.54 -5.86 -10.60
C LYS A 60 -1.19 -5.45 -11.20
N LYS A 61 -0.64 -4.31 -10.78
CA LYS A 61 0.69 -3.85 -11.23
C LYS A 61 1.80 -4.83 -10.86
N LYS A 62 1.74 -5.44 -9.68
CA LYS A 62 2.73 -6.44 -9.23
C LYS A 62 2.68 -7.75 -10.02
N LYS A 63 1.49 -8.21 -10.47
CA LYS A 63 1.35 -9.45 -11.25
C LYS A 63 1.81 -9.36 -12.71
N ARG A 64 2.00 -8.16 -13.24
CA ARG A 64 2.39 -7.92 -14.64
C ARG A 64 3.90 -7.76 -14.83
N LYS A 65 4.68 -7.85 -13.76
CA LYS A 65 6.14 -7.96 -13.79
C LYS A 65 6.53 -9.42 -13.56
#